data_AF-A0A5N9GW28-F1
#
_entry.id   AF-A0A5N9GW28-F1
#
_cell.length_a   1.000
_cell.length_b   1.000
_cell.length_c   1.000
_cell.angle_alpha   90.00
_cell.angle_beta   90.00
_cell.angle_gamma   90.00
#
_symmetry.space_group_name_H-M   'P 1'
#
loop_
_entity.id
_entity.type
_entity.pdbx_description
1 polymer ?
#
loop_
_entity_poly.entity_id
_entity_poly.type
_entity_poly.pdbx_seq_one_letter_code
_entity_poly.pdbx_strand_id
1 'polypeptide(L)' 'MTTGNSRTLLNTVEGPKGKAELFEVADGGPQPVYEVVCGGTTQSFKSMGEAYITCGELVGTKT' A
#
# COMPACT_ATOMS: atom_id res chain seq x y z
N MET A 1 14.57 -3.53 21.91
CA MET A 1 13.27 -2.88 21.63
C MET A 1 13.05 -3.07 20.15
N THR A 2 12.15 -3.97 19.75
CA THR A 2 11.78 -4.14 18.34
C THR A 2 11.12 -2.83 17.93
N THR A 3 11.78 -2.05 17.06
CA THR A 3 11.15 -0.94 16.35
C THR A 3 10.00 -1.56 15.58
N GLY A 4 8.83 -1.56 16.20
CA GLY A 4 7.63 -2.14 15.64
C GLY A 4 7.16 -1.17 14.58
N ASN A 5 7.71 -1.30 13.37
CA ASN A 5 7.14 -0.67 12.19
C ASN A 5 5.69 -1.13 12.12
N SER A 6 4.82 -0.23 12.56
CA SER A 6 3.40 -0.49 12.70
C SER A 6 2.83 -0.36 11.32
N ARG A 7 2.72 -1.50 10.65
CA ARG A 7 2.13 -1.63 9.33
C ARG A 7 0.63 -1.82 9.49
N THR A 8 -0.13 -0.74 9.34
CA THR A 8 -1.59 -0.75 9.42
C THR A 8 -2.16 -0.96 8.03
N LEU A 9 -2.94 -2.03 7.82
CA LEU A 9 -3.69 -2.18 6.58
C LEU A 9 -4.74 -1.06 6.50
N LEU A 10 -4.54 -0.11 5.59
CA LEU A 10 -5.47 1.00 5.37
C LEU A 10 -6.62 0.57 4.47
N ASN A 11 -6.30 -0.11 3.38
CA ASN A 11 -7.31 -0.50 2.41
C ASN A 11 -6.90 -1.75 1.65
N THR A 12 -7.89 -2.47 1.14
CA THR A 12 -7.69 -3.59 0.22
C THR A 12 -8.50 -3.32 -1.04
N VAL A 13 -7.81 -3.25 -2.17
CA VAL A 13 -8.41 -3.09 -3.49
C VAL A 13 -8.42 -4.46 -4.16
N GLU A 14 -9.59 -4.93 -4.57
CA GLU A 14 -9.74 -6.18 -5.31
C GLU A 14 -10.05 -5.85 -6.77
N GLY A 15 -9.38 -6.53 -7.70
CA GLY A 15 -9.53 -6.32 -9.12
C GLY A 15 -9.35 -7.60 -9.95
N PRO A 16 -9.54 -7.50 -11.26
CA PRO A 16 -9.54 -8.67 -12.16
C PRO A 16 -8.18 -9.39 -12.26
N LYS A 17 -7.07 -8.73 -11.92
CA LYS A 17 -5.73 -9.34 -11.89
C LYS A 17 -5.33 -9.84 -10.50
N GLY A 18 -6.12 -9.58 -9.46
CA GLY A 18 -5.84 -10.00 -8.08
C GLY A 18 -6.24 -8.96 -7.04
N LYS A 19 -5.60 -9.00 -5.89
CA LYS A 19 -5.81 -8.05 -4.79
C LYS A 19 -4.55 -7.23 -4.53
N ALA A 20 -4.75 -5.95 -4.25
CA ALA A 20 -3.73 -5.02 -3.78
C ALA A 20 -4.10 -4.55 -2.38
N GLU A 21 -3.17 -4.68 -1.46
CA GLU A 21 -3.33 -4.30 -0.06
C GLU A 21 -2.48 -3.05 0.18
N LEU A 22 -3.14 -1.96 0.57
CA LEU A 22 -2.53 -0.70 0.95
C LEU A 22 -2.29 -0.69 2.45
N PHE A 23 -1.05 -0.49 2.84
CA PHE A 23 -0.60 -0.41 4.21
C PHE A 23 0.00 0.95 4.51
N GLU A 24 -0.22 1.46 5.72
CA GLU A 24 0.49 2.59 6.29
C GLU A 24 1.59 2.06 7.21
N VAL A 25 2.83 2.41 6.92
CA VAL A 25 4.00 2.11 7.72
C VAL A 25 4.42 3.39 8.43
N ALA A 26 4.18 3.44 9.73
CA ALA A 26 4.71 4.47 10.60
C ALA A 26 6.14 4.09 11.04
N ASP A 27 7.16 4.62 10.36
CA ASP A 27 8.59 4.38 10.64
C ASP A 27 9.15 5.33 11.73
N GLY A 28 8.29 5.93 12.55
CA GLY A 28 8.69 6.90 13.59
C GLY A 28 9.14 8.27 13.06
N GLY A 29 9.09 8.48 11.74
CA GLY A 29 9.27 9.78 11.11
C GLY A 29 8.03 10.69 11.23
N PRO A 30 8.15 11.98 10.84
CA PRO A 30 7.05 12.94 10.91
C PRO A 30 5.89 12.66 9.94
N GLN A 31 6.10 11.80 8.94
CA GLN A 31 5.06 11.37 8.01
C GLN A 31 5.11 9.85 7.83
N PRO A 32 3.94 9.17 7.77
CA PRO A 32 3.88 7.75 7.46
C PRO A 32 4.22 7.48 5.99
N VAL A 33 4.69 6.26 5.72
CA VAL A 33 4.93 5.74 4.37
C VAL A 33 3.80 4.80 4.00
N TYR A 34 3.36 4.80 2.75
CA TYR A 34 2.28 3.94 2.27
C TYR A 34 2.87 2.81 1.43
N GLU A 35 2.59 1.55 1.75
CA GLU A 35 3.02 0.41 0.97
C GLU A 35 1.85 -0.27 0.27
N VAL A 36 1.99 -0.56 -1.01
CA VAL A 36 1.04 -1.30 -1.82
C VAL A 36 1.61 -2.69 -2.08
N VAL A 37 0.89 -3.74 -1.67
CA VAL A 37 1.25 -5.13 -1.96
C VAL A 37 0.23 -5.72 -2.91
N CYS A 38 0.63 -6.03 -4.14
CA CYS A 38 -0.22 -6.68 -5.13
C CYS A 38 0.47 -7.91 -5.72
N GLY A 39 -0.14 -9.08 -5.55
CA GLY A 39 0.32 -10.31 -6.22
C GLY A 39 1.78 -10.70 -5.98
N GLY A 40 2.36 -10.32 -4.83
CA GLY A 40 3.77 -10.55 -4.48
C GLY A 40 4.71 -9.37 -4.77
N THR A 41 4.25 -8.33 -5.46
CA THR A 41 5.00 -7.08 -5.65
C THR A 41 4.65 -6.11 -4.54
N THR A 42 5.65 -5.59 -3.83
CA THR A 42 5.49 -4.53 -2.83
C THR A 42 6.09 -3.23 -3.36
N GLN A 43 5.33 -2.13 -3.31
CA GLN A 43 5.78 -0.79 -3.68
C GLN A 43 5.52 0.19 -2.54
N SER A 44 6.47 1.07 -2.25
CA SER A 44 6.37 2.03 -1.15
C SER A 44 6.26 3.45 -1.71
N PHE A 45 5.33 4.23 -1.19
CA PHE A 45 4.94 5.57 -1.62
C PHE A 45 4.92 6.51 -0.42
N LYS A 46 5.21 7.79 -0.63
CA LYS A 46 5.06 8.81 0.42
C LYS A 46 3.67 9.45 0.42
N SER A 47 2.88 9.21 -0.64
CA SER A 47 1.54 9.77 -0.83
C SER A 47 0.49 8.66 -0.87
N MET A 48 -0.55 8.79 -0.04
CA MET A 48 -1.71 7.88 -0.06
C MET A 48 -2.39 7.87 -1.43
N GLY A 49 -2.51 9.03 -2.08
CA GLY A 49 -3.16 9.15 -3.40
C GLY A 49 -2.44 8.36 -4.49
N GLU A 50 -1.11 8.49 -4.59
CA GLU A 50 -0.29 7.70 -5.54
C GLU A 50 -0.41 6.21 -5.25
N ALA A 51 -0.37 5.83 -3.97
CA ALA A 51 -0.52 4.44 -3.56
C ALA A 51 -1.90 3.85 -3.96
N TYR A 52 -2.98 4.63 -3.85
CA TYR A 52 -4.32 4.23 -4.32
C TYR A 52 -4.39 4.05 -5.83
N ILE A 53 -3.82 4.99 -6.58
CA ILE A 53 -3.79 4.92 -8.05
C ILE A 53 -3.03 3.66 -8.48
N THR A 54 -1.85 3.43 -7.91
CA THR A 54 -1.04 2.26 -8.21
C THR A 54 -1.69 0.95 -7.75
N CYS A 55 -2.38 0.94 -6.59
CA CYS A 55 -3.20 -0.20 -6.17
C CYS A 55 -4.18 -0.60 -7.28
N GLY A 56 -4.95 0.36 -7.79
CA GLY A 56 -5.93 0.14 -8.86
C GLY A 56 -5.29 -0.34 -10.16
N GLU A 57 -4.21 0.31 -10.60
CA GLU A 57 -3.48 -0.10 -11.81
C GLU A 57 -2.92 -1.52 -11.69
N LEU A 58 -2.37 -1.89 -10.52
CA LEU A 58 -1.78 -3.20 -10.27
C LEU A 58 -2.81 -4.32 -10.29
N VAL A 59 -3.98 -4.12 -9.67
CA VAL A 59 -5.07 -5.12 -9.69
C VAL A 59 -5.82 -5.16 -11.02
N GLY A 60 -5.46 -4.28 -11.96
CA GLY A 60 -6.10 -4.17 -13.26
C GLY A 60 -7.54 -3.69 -13.17
N THR A 61 -7.92 -2.96 -12.11
CA THR A 61 -9.13 -2.13 -12.18
C THR A 61 -8.81 -1.05 -13.19
N LYS A 62 -9.27 -1.28 -14.41
CA LYS A 62 -9.16 -0.36 -15.53
C LYS A 62 -9.90 0.92 -15.12
N THR A 63 -9.15 1.94 -14.72
CA THR A 63 -9.63 3.33 -14.74
C THR A 63 -10.22 3.65 -16.11
#